data_AF-A0A5N6QHI4-F1
#
_entry.id   AF-A0A5N6QHI4-F1
#
_cell.length_a   1.000
_cell.length_b   1.000
_cell.length_c   1.000
_cell.angle_alpha   90.00
_cell.angle_beta   90.00
_cell.angle_gamma   90.00
#
_symmetry.space_group_name_H-M   'P 1'
#
loop_
_entity.id
_entity.type
_entity.pdbx_description
1 polymer ?
#
loop_
_entity_poly.entity_id
_entity_poly.type
_entity_poly.pdbx_seq_one_letter_code
_entity_poly.pdbx_strand_id
1 'polypeptide(L)'
;MAENVCNLKKAEADWILRIDIVEQGDKLELVEQDSEGQCNSECKTIERACQEVMGYSDTDVAEFLYKSKPNIDSLVSFLCKDLTKACSTKPPPVPKDRTLGELFVPKSAKEAEMEKLMKSMEGMPGAPGMKMYSRDDLMNMKNFGEGGDDDEDDDDDEAQFNSKLGDVLRKKESTKGDWRQKMTKGITNVRDSLKKHAYKVSNRVRQWWRTKKAAGSKNLKASKSEL
;
A
#
# COMPACT_ATOMS: atom_id res chain seq x y z
N MET A 1 9.97 4.77 -18.82
CA MET A 1 9.77 4.30 -17.43
C MET A 1 10.02 5.43 -16.43
N ALA A 2 11.10 6.21 -16.56
CA ALA A 2 11.44 7.30 -15.65
C ALA A 2 10.51 8.53 -15.71
N GLU A 3 9.98 8.87 -16.89
CA GLU A 3 9.26 10.13 -17.16
C GLU A 3 8.04 10.38 -16.23
N ASN A 4 7.28 9.34 -15.89
CA ASN A 4 6.06 9.48 -15.08
C ASN A 4 6.27 9.26 -13.57
N VAL A 5 7.46 8.84 -13.13
CA VAL A 5 7.73 8.45 -11.72
C VAL A 5 7.57 9.62 -10.76
N CYS A 6 7.69 10.86 -11.27
CA CYS A 6 7.54 12.09 -10.51
C CYS A 6 6.23 12.84 -10.81
N ASN A 7 5.28 12.23 -11.52
CA ASN A 7 4.04 12.90 -11.91
C ASN A 7 2.87 12.38 -11.07
N LEU A 8 2.40 13.15 -10.09
CA LEU A 8 1.34 12.72 -9.17
C LEU A 8 0.00 12.40 -9.86
N LYS A 9 -0.21 12.80 -11.12
CA LYS A 9 -1.38 12.41 -11.92
C LYS A 9 -1.27 11.00 -12.51
N LYS A 10 -0.10 10.37 -12.39
CA LYS A 10 0.20 9.04 -12.91
C LYS A 10 0.37 8.06 -11.76
N ALA A 11 -0.01 6.80 -12.00
CA ALA A 11 0.06 5.75 -10.97
C ALA A 11 1.52 5.44 -10.59
N GLU A 12 2.46 5.68 -11.51
CA GLU A 12 3.89 5.53 -11.32
C GLU A 12 4.46 6.43 -10.23
N ALA A 13 3.75 7.50 -9.83
CA ALA A 13 4.14 8.40 -8.75
C ALA A 13 3.39 8.16 -7.43
N ASP A 14 2.54 7.13 -7.33
CA ASP A 14 1.77 6.84 -6.11
C ASP A 14 2.68 6.54 -4.90
N TRP A 15 3.93 6.14 -5.13
CA TRP A 15 4.93 5.95 -4.08
C TRP A 15 5.19 7.24 -3.27
N ILE A 16 5.07 8.42 -3.89
CA ILE A 16 5.25 9.72 -3.23
C ILE A 16 4.19 9.91 -2.14
N LEU A 17 2.97 9.42 -2.36
CA LEU A 17 1.86 9.57 -1.43
C LEU A 17 2.03 8.73 -0.15
N ARG A 18 2.99 7.80 -0.12
CA ARG A 18 3.30 6.98 1.05
C ARG A 18 4.42 7.54 1.91
N ILE A 19 5.06 8.64 1.47
CA ILE A 19 6.21 9.21 2.17
C ILE A 19 5.77 10.48 2.88
N ASP A 20 6.21 10.59 4.13
CA ASP A 20 6.03 11.74 5.02
C ASP A 20 7.38 12.35 5.39
N ILE A 21 7.47 13.67 5.55
CA ILE A 21 8.71 14.35 5.95
C ILE A 21 8.62 14.69 7.44
N VAL A 22 9.19 13.84 8.29
CA VAL A 22 9.14 14.03 9.74
C VAL A 22 10.35 14.79 10.26
N GLU A 23 10.12 15.69 11.22
CA GLU A 23 11.17 16.35 11.99
C GLU A 23 11.64 15.46 13.14
N GLN A 24 12.89 15.01 13.08
CA GLN A 24 13.55 14.25 14.14
C GLN A 24 14.72 15.06 14.71
N GLY A 25 14.45 15.79 15.79
CA GLY A 25 15.45 16.62 16.46
C GLY A 25 15.92 17.78 15.57
N ASP A 26 17.17 17.75 15.14
CA ASP A 26 17.78 18.76 14.27
C ASP A 26 17.80 18.36 12.79
N LYS A 27 17.06 17.30 12.39
CA LYS A 27 17.07 16.75 11.02
C LYS A 27 15.65 16.47 10.50
N LEU A 28 15.54 16.45 9.17
CA LEU A 28 14.37 15.94 8.46
C LEU A 28 14.66 14.51 8.00
N GLU A 29 13.69 13.63 8.21
CA GLU A 29 13.75 12.25 7.74
C GLU A 29 12.53 11.94 6.89
N LEU A 30 12.74 11.15 5.84
CA LEU A 30 11.66 10.60 5.03
C LEU A 30 11.20 9.30 5.70
N VAL A 31 9.92 9.21 6.05
CA VAL A 31 9.32 8.03 6.66
C VAL A 31 8.25 7.47 5.74
N GLU A 32 8.35 6.18 5.44
CA GLU A 32 7.34 5.45 4.67
C GLU A 32 6.18 5.04 5.58
N GLN A 33 4.96 5.30 5.13
CA GLN A 33 3.70 5.04 5.82
C GLN A 33 2.99 3.81 5.22
N ASP A 34 2.17 3.13 6.02
CA ASP A 34 1.46 1.91 5.61
C ASP A 34 0.37 2.15 4.54
N SER A 35 -0.11 3.38 4.42
CA SER A 35 -1.20 3.78 3.52
C SER A 35 -0.87 5.08 2.78
N GLU A 36 -1.49 5.29 1.62
CA GLU A 36 -1.38 6.55 0.88
C GLU A 36 -2.04 7.69 1.65
N GLY A 37 -1.35 8.82 1.73
CA GLY A 37 -1.81 10.04 2.41
C GLY A 37 -2.39 11.07 1.45
N GLN A 38 -3.13 12.02 2.02
CA GLN A 38 -3.54 13.23 1.32
C GLN A 38 -2.31 14.03 0.91
N CYS A 39 -2.33 14.54 -0.32
CA CYS A 39 -1.17 15.16 -0.91
C CYS A 39 -1.18 16.66 -0.66
N ASN A 40 -0.36 17.11 0.29
CA ASN A 40 -0.20 18.52 0.64
C ASN A 40 1.21 19.06 0.32
N SER A 41 1.69 20.06 1.06
CA SER A 41 2.99 20.71 0.79
C SER A 41 4.18 19.75 0.79
N GLU A 42 4.17 18.73 1.64
CA GLU A 42 5.25 17.75 1.74
C GLU A 42 5.33 16.82 0.54
N CYS A 43 4.20 16.23 0.11
CA CYS A 43 4.17 15.41 -1.12
C CYS A 43 4.63 16.25 -2.34
N LYS A 44 4.26 17.54 -2.38
CA LYS A 44 4.65 18.46 -3.46
C LYS A 44 6.13 18.79 -3.42
N THR A 45 6.72 18.83 -2.23
CA THR A 45 8.17 18.97 -2.05
C THR A 45 8.90 17.75 -2.61
N ILE A 46 8.40 16.54 -2.33
CA ILE A 46 8.97 15.29 -2.87
C ILE A 46 8.78 15.21 -4.39
N GLU A 47 7.59 15.54 -4.90
CA GLU A 47 7.29 15.61 -6.34
C GLU A 47 8.28 16.53 -7.05
N ARG A 48 8.44 17.75 -6.52
CA ARG A 48 9.36 18.74 -7.08
C ARG A 48 10.81 18.27 -7.05
N ALA A 49 11.27 17.73 -5.91
CA ALA A 49 12.62 17.19 -5.81
C ALA A 49 12.85 16.05 -6.81
N CYS A 50 11.87 15.15 -6.97
CA CYS A 50 11.90 14.09 -7.97
C CYS A 50 12.00 14.68 -9.38
N GLN A 51 11.19 15.68 -9.73
CA GLN A 51 11.22 16.34 -11.04
C GLN A 51 12.54 17.07 -11.31
N GLU A 52 13.14 17.71 -10.31
CA GLU A 52 14.44 18.38 -10.45
C GLU A 52 15.57 17.39 -10.72
N VAL A 53 15.53 16.20 -10.10
CA VAL A 53 16.52 15.14 -10.34
C VAL A 53 16.23 14.43 -11.66
N MET A 54 15.04 13.88 -11.83
CA MET A 54 14.70 13.02 -12.96
C MET A 54 14.45 13.80 -14.24
N GLY A 55 13.95 15.04 -14.19
CA GLY A 55 13.46 15.75 -15.38
C GLY A 55 14.51 15.96 -16.47
N TYR A 56 15.76 16.29 -16.11
CA TYR A 56 16.83 16.50 -17.07
C TYR A 56 17.67 15.25 -17.35
N SER A 57 17.69 14.29 -16.42
CA SER A 57 18.52 13.08 -16.52
C SER A 57 17.69 11.80 -16.64
N ASP A 58 16.42 11.88 -17.04
CA ASP A 58 15.51 10.73 -17.12
C ASP A 58 16.06 9.63 -18.04
N THR A 59 16.64 10.06 -19.16
CA THR A 59 17.24 9.21 -20.18
C THR A 59 18.53 8.58 -19.65
N ASP A 60 19.41 9.35 -19.01
CA ASP A 60 20.66 8.85 -18.43
C ASP A 60 20.40 7.86 -17.29
N VAL A 61 19.41 8.15 -16.45
CA VAL A 61 18.99 7.25 -15.36
C VAL A 61 18.37 5.98 -15.94
N ALA A 62 17.52 6.08 -16.95
CA ALA A 62 16.94 4.91 -17.62
C ALA A 62 18.01 4.04 -18.28
N GLU A 63 19.00 4.65 -18.93
CA GLU A 63 20.14 3.96 -19.51
C GLU A 63 20.97 3.23 -18.44
N PHE A 64 21.30 3.92 -17.34
CA PHE A 64 22.05 3.35 -16.24
C PHE A 64 21.32 2.15 -15.60
N LEU A 65 20.01 2.27 -15.38
CA LEU A 65 19.19 1.18 -14.87
C LEU A 65 19.17 -0.02 -15.81
N TYR A 66 19.05 0.21 -17.12
CA TYR A 66 18.97 -0.87 -18.11
C TYR A 66 20.32 -1.58 -18.33
N LYS A 67 21.41 -0.83 -18.46
CA LYS A 67 22.75 -1.35 -18.74
C LYS A 67 23.41 -1.93 -17.51
N SER A 68 23.43 -1.17 -16.41
CA SER A 68 24.22 -1.51 -15.22
C SER A 68 23.47 -2.40 -14.24
N LYS A 69 22.13 -2.42 -14.28
CA LYS A 69 21.27 -3.12 -13.31
C LYS A 69 21.78 -2.95 -11.87
N PRO A 70 21.92 -1.68 -11.42
CA PRO A 70 22.58 -1.38 -10.15
C PRO A 70 21.79 -1.94 -8.96
N ASN A 71 22.48 -2.20 -7.86
CA ASN A 71 21.82 -2.31 -6.56
C ASN A 71 21.35 -0.92 -6.07
N ILE A 72 20.51 -0.89 -5.03
CA ILE A 72 19.93 0.35 -4.50
C ILE A 72 21.03 1.34 -4.09
N ASP A 73 22.08 0.88 -3.40
CA ASP A 73 23.17 1.75 -2.94
C ASP A 73 23.94 2.42 -4.10
N SER A 74 24.20 1.66 -5.18
CA SER A 74 24.85 2.19 -6.38
C SER A 74 23.96 3.21 -7.09
N LEU A 75 22.65 2.92 -7.18
CA LEU A 75 21.68 3.86 -7.74
C LEU A 75 21.60 5.16 -6.94
N VAL A 76 21.56 5.08 -5.60
CA VAL A 76 21.56 6.24 -4.71
C VAL A 76 22.86 7.04 -4.85
N SER A 77 24.01 6.37 -4.95
CA SER A 77 25.29 7.05 -5.17
C SER A 77 25.30 7.80 -6.50
N PHE A 78 24.85 7.17 -7.58
CA PHE A 78 24.77 7.77 -8.90
C PHE A 78 23.84 8.99 -8.92
N LEU A 79 22.62 8.85 -8.41
CA LEU A 79 21.64 9.95 -8.38
C LEU A 79 22.10 11.09 -7.46
N CYS A 80 22.55 10.77 -6.25
CA CYS A 80 22.77 11.78 -5.22
C CYS A 80 24.17 12.40 -5.22
N LYS A 81 25.21 11.67 -5.66
CA LYS A 81 26.60 12.19 -5.70
C LYS A 81 27.03 12.57 -7.10
N ASP A 82 26.76 11.72 -8.09
CA ASP A 82 27.30 11.94 -9.43
C ASP A 82 26.44 12.92 -10.24
N LEU A 83 25.12 12.72 -10.27
CA LEU A 83 24.20 13.57 -11.01
C LEU A 83 23.90 14.90 -10.30
N THR A 84 23.37 14.83 -9.08
CA THR A 84 22.86 16.03 -8.39
C THR A 84 23.90 16.69 -7.48
N LYS A 85 24.93 15.94 -7.08
CA LYS A 85 25.92 16.32 -6.05
C LYS A 85 25.31 16.68 -4.70
N ALA A 86 24.01 16.48 -4.49
CA ALA A 86 23.28 16.85 -3.27
C ALA A 86 23.82 16.12 -2.03
N CYS A 87 24.28 14.88 -2.17
CA CYS A 87 24.87 14.10 -1.07
C CYS A 87 26.38 14.35 -0.85
N SER A 88 26.97 15.35 -1.52
CA SER A 88 28.40 15.65 -1.37
C SER A 88 28.72 16.36 -0.05
N THR A 89 27.74 17.07 0.50
CA THR A 89 27.84 17.76 1.79
C THR A 89 26.79 17.21 2.74
N LYS A 90 27.05 17.36 4.05
CA LYS A 90 26.05 16.99 5.05
C LYS A 90 24.89 18.00 4.98
N PRO A 91 23.63 17.54 5.06
CA PRO A 91 22.48 18.43 5.11
C PRO A 91 22.61 19.43 6.27
N PRO A 92 22.21 20.71 6.07
CA PRO A 92 22.18 21.67 7.15
C PRO A 92 21.16 21.27 8.22
N PRO A 93 21.38 21.63 9.49
CA PRO A 93 20.42 21.34 10.56
C PRO A 93 19.12 22.14 10.36
N VAL A 94 18.02 21.58 10.86
CA VAL A 94 16.71 22.21 10.80
C VAL A 94 16.68 23.48 11.67
N PRO A 95 16.23 24.63 11.15
CA PRO A 95 16.08 25.85 11.95
C PRO A 95 15.08 25.66 13.10
N LYS A 96 15.42 26.16 14.30
CA LYS A 96 14.56 26.04 15.50
C LYS A 96 13.28 26.85 15.42
N ASP A 97 13.28 27.92 14.63
CA ASP A 97 12.14 28.84 14.47
C ASP A 97 11.25 28.46 13.27
N ARG A 98 11.44 27.26 12.72
CA ARG A 98 10.62 26.72 11.64
C ARG A 98 9.24 26.34 12.16
N THR A 99 8.21 26.63 11.39
CA THR A 99 6.87 26.09 11.61
C THR A 99 6.88 24.59 11.34
N LEU A 100 6.37 23.78 12.28
CA LEU A 100 6.23 22.34 12.12
C LEU A 100 5.53 22.01 10.80
N GLY A 101 5.97 20.92 10.16
CA GLY A 101 5.34 20.35 8.98
C GLY A 101 3.87 19.99 9.20
N GLU A 102 3.16 19.76 8.10
CA GLU A 102 1.77 19.33 8.16
C GLU A 102 1.70 17.88 8.60
N LEU A 103 0.66 17.50 9.37
CA LEU A 103 0.52 16.10 9.77
C LEU A 103 0.08 15.23 8.60
N PHE A 104 0.68 14.05 8.48
CA PHE A 104 0.24 13.02 7.54
C PHE A 104 -1.22 12.61 7.79
N VAL A 105 -2.08 12.83 6.80
CA VAL A 105 -3.48 12.39 6.84
C VAL A 105 -3.65 11.20 5.91
N PRO A 106 -3.85 9.98 6.43
CA PRO A 106 -4.05 8.80 5.58
C PRO A 106 -5.36 8.91 4.80
N LYS A 107 -5.31 8.66 3.49
CA LYS A 107 -6.51 8.52 2.65
C LYS A 107 -7.28 7.27 3.05
N SER A 108 -8.60 7.33 2.85
CA SER A 108 -9.39 6.11 2.93
C SER A 108 -9.11 5.21 1.71
N ALA A 109 -9.23 3.88 1.88
CA ALA A 109 -9.01 2.94 0.78
C ALA A 109 -9.90 3.24 -0.44
N LYS A 110 -11.16 3.65 -0.21
CA LYS A 110 -12.10 4.03 -1.27
C LYS A 110 -11.64 5.26 -2.04
N GLU A 111 -11.08 6.25 -1.34
CA GLU A 111 -10.59 7.48 -1.96
C GLU A 111 -9.35 7.21 -2.82
N ALA A 112 -8.43 6.39 -2.31
CA ALA A 112 -7.23 5.96 -3.05
C ALA A 112 -7.60 5.15 -4.31
N GLU A 113 -8.53 4.21 -4.20
CA GLU A 113 -9.01 3.41 -5.34
C GLU A 113 -9.71 4.27 -6.39
N MET A 114 -10.57 5.19 -5.97
CA MET A 114 -11.25 6.12 -6.87
C MET A 114 -10.25 7.03 -7.57
N GLU A 115 -9.22 7.54 -6.87
CA GLU A 115 -8.19 8.38 -7.50
C GLU A 115 -7.38 7.58 -8.52
N LYS A 116 -7.04 6.34 -8.21
CA LYS A 116 -6.36 5.44 -9.15
C LYS A 116 -7.20 5.17 -10.41
N LEU A 117 -8.51 4.98 -10.24
CA LEU A 117 -9.44 4.87 -11.36
C LEU A 117 -9.43 6.14 -12.22
N MET A 118 -9.53 7.32 -11.61
CA MET A 118 -9.49 8.60 -12.34
C MET A 118 -8.17 8.78 -13.11
N LYS A 119 -7.02 8.49 -12.48
CA LYS A 119 -5.70 8.56 -13.14
C LYS A 119 -5.60 7.64 -14.36
N SER A 120 -6.25 6.48 -14.33
CA SER A 120 -6.28 5.55 -15.47
C SER A 120 -7.11 6.06 -16.65
N MET A 121 -8.07 6.96 -16.39
CA MET A 121 -8.97 7.52 -17.41
C MET A 121 -8.38 8.77 -18.11
N GLU A 122 -7.52 9.55 -17.43
CA GLU A 122 -6.93 10.80 -17.98
C GLU A 122 -6.03 10.62 -19.22
N GLY A 123 -5.72 9.39 -19.62
CA GLY A 123 -4.89 9.08 -20.80
C GLY A 123 -5.67 8.53 -22.01
N MET A 124 -6.99 8.36 -21.92
CA MET A 124 -7.78 7.73 -22.96
C MET A 124 -8.29 8.79 -23.96
N PRO A 125 -7.97 8.70 -25.27
CA PRO A 125 -8.47 9.65 -26.27
C PRO A 125 -10.00 9.67 -26.23
N GLY A 126 -10.59 10.82 -25.95
CA GLY A 126 -12.03 10.97 -25.85
C GLY A 126 -12.69 10.63 -27.17
N ALA A 127 -13.48 9.55 -27.19
CA ALA A 127 -14.45 9.34 -28.25
C ALA A 127 -15.44 10.52 -28.24
N PRO A 128 -15.79 11.09 -29.40
CA PRO A 128 -16.73 12.20 -29.45
C PRO A 128 -18.07 11.78 -28.80
N GLY A 129 -18.42 12.42 -27.68
CA GLY A 129 -19.70 12.20 -26.99
C GLY A 129 -19.64 11.76 -25.52
N MET A 130 -18.48 11.44 -24.94
CA MET A 130 -18.39 11.13 -23.50
C MET A 130 -18.42 12.39 -22.64
N LYS A 131 -19.43 12.52 -21.77
CA LYS A 131 -19.49 13.56 -20.73
C LYS A 131 -18.39 13.27 -19.69
N MET A 132 -17.58 14.28 -19.34
CA MET A 132 -16.64 14.19 -18.20
C MET A 132 -17.48 14.13 -16.92
N TYR A 133 -17.45 13.00 -16.21
CA TYR A 133 -18.06 12.89 -14.89
C TYR A 133 -17.10 13.46 -13.83
N SER A 134 -17.60 14.33 -12.96
CA SER A 134 -16.82 14.89 -11.86
C SER A 134 -16.62 13.85 -10.74
N ARG A 135 -15.64 14.07 -9.86
CA ARG A 135 -15.39 13.22 -8.67
C ARG A 135 -16.68 12.97 -7.87
N ASP A 136 -17.50 14.01 -7.72
CA ASP A 136 -18.76 13.96 -7.01
C ASP A 136 -19.85 13.17 -7.78
N ASP A 137 -19.85 13.23 -9.12
CA ASP A 137 -20.78 12.46 -9.96
C ASP A 137 -20.48 10.96 -9.90
N LEU A 138 -19.19 10.57 -9.88
CA LEU A 138 -18.79 9.16 -9.71
C LEU A 138 -19.15 8.63 -8.33
N MET A 139 -19.02 9.45 -7.29
CA MET A 139 -19.41 9.09 -5.91
C MET A 139 -20.93 8.96 -5.76
N ASN A 140 -21.70 9.73 -6.53
CA ASN A 140 -23.17 9.67 -6.56
C ASN A 140 -23.73 8.62 -7.54
N MET A 141 -22.93 8.10 -8.47
CA MET A 141 -23.30 6.97 -9.33
C MET A 141 -23.36 5.68 -8.53
N LYS A 142 -24.51 5.45 -7.90
CA LYS A 142 -24.82 4.29 -7.06
C LYS A 142 -25.03 2.98 -7.85
N ASN A 143 -24.40 2.77 -9.01
CA ASN A 143 -24.72 1.63 -9.87
C ASN A 143 -23.54 1.13 -10.74
N PHE A 144 -22.39 0.82 -10.14
CA PHE A 144 -21.32 0.07 -10.83
C PHE A 144 -21.49 -1.46 -10.72
N GLY A 145 -22.73 -1.94 -10.66
CA GLY A 145 -23.05 -3.36 -10.62
C GLY A 145 -24.50 -3.58 -11.04
N GLU A 146 -24.70 -4.60 -11.87
CA GLU A 146 -25.97 -5.06 -12.45
C GLU A 146 -26.46 -4.28 -13.69
N GLY A 147 -26.34 -4.95 -14.83
CA GLY A 147 -27.06 -4.58 -16.04
C GLY A 147 -28.45 -5.25 -16.07
N GLY A 148 -29.29 -4.71 -16.95
CA GLY A 148 -30.53 -5.33 -17.40
C GLY A 148 -31.79 -4.79 -16.74
N ASP A 149 -32.58 -4.14 -17.59
CA ASP A 149 -34.05 -3.99 -17.58
C ASP A 149 -34.71 -3.00 -16.59
N ASP A 150 -35.28 -1.97 -17.22
CA ASP A 150 -36.66 -1.50 -17.14
C ASP A 150 -37.29 -1.31 -15.74
N ASP A 151 -37.57 -0.06 -15.38
CA ASP A 151 -38.91 0.52 -15.59
C ASP A 151 -38.99 1.94 -15.00
N GLU A 152 -39.72 2.78 -15.72
CA GLU A 152 -40.08 4.16 -15.40
C GLU A 152 -40.86 4.24 -14.08
N ASP A 153 -40.62 5.29 -13.28
CA ASP A 153 -41.65 6.04 -12.54
C ASP A 153 -40.99 7.20 -11.78
N ASP A 154 -41.04 8.39 -12.40
CA ASP A 154 -40.87 9.69 -11.75
C ASP A 154 -42.20 10.07 -11.07
N ASP A 155 -42.19 10.24 -9.76
CA ASP A 155 -42.38 11.55 -9.10
C ASP A 155 -42.98 11.47 -7.68
N ASP A 156 -42.39 12.31 -6.83
CA ASP A 156 -42.89 12.90 -5.58
C ASP A 156 -43.22 12.03 -4.37
N ASP A 157 -42.32 12.09 -3.38
CA ASP A 157 -42.73 12.25 -1.97
C ASP A 157 -41.63 12.98 -1.18
N GLU A 158 -41.84 14.29 -1.00
CA GLU A 158 -41.14 15.12 -0.03
C GLU A 158 -41.54 14.69 1.40
N ALA A 159 -40.77 13.80 2.04
CA ALA A 159 -40.95 13.51 3.46
C ALA A 159 -39.68 13.03 4.19
N GLN A 160 -39.28 13.86 5.15
CA GLN A 160 -38.91 13.46 6.51
C GLN A 160 -37.54 12.78 6.69
N PHE A 161 -36.54 13.63 6.98
CA PHE A 161 -35.25 13.24 7.54
C PHE A 161 -35.46 12.27 8.73
N ASN A 162 -35.15 11.00 8.49
CA ASN A 162 -35.45 9.89 9.40
C ASN A 162 -34.65 10.03 10.71
N SER A 163 -35.37 10.18 11.82
CA SER A 163 -34.87 10.17 13.21
C SER A 163 -34.13 8.88 13.63
N LYS A 164 -34.02 7.90 12.73
CA LYS A 164 -33.29 6.64 12.92
C LYS A 164 -31.76 6.78 12.80
N LEU A 165 -31.24 7.88 12.25
CA LEU A 165 -29.79 8.04 12.06
C LEU A 165 -29.03 8.29 13.38
N GLY A 166 -29.66 8.99 14.33
CA GLY A 166 -29.09 9.25 15.66
C GLY A 166 -28.93 7.98 16.51
N ASP A 167 -29.92 7.08 16.45
CA ASP A 167 -29.84 5.80 17.17
C ASP A 167 -28.82 4.83 16.56
N VAL A 168 -28.62 4.89 15.24
CA VAL A 168 -27.59 4.06 14.56
C VAL A 168 -26.19 4.54 14.90
N LEU A 169 -25.95 5.85 15.00
CA LEU A 169 -24.65 6.41 15.41
C LEU A 169 -24.31 6.06 16.86
N ARG A 170 -25.28 6.17 17.78
CA ARG A 170 -25.11 5.80 19.19
C ARG A 170 -24.90 4.28 19.39
N LYS A 171 -25.51 3.45 18.54
CA LYS A 171 -25.29 1.99 18.53
C LYS A 171 -23.93 1.61 17.94
N LYS A 172 -23.39 2.40 17.01
CA LYS A 172 -22.07 2.20 16.37
C LYS A 172 -20.88 2.50 17.29
N GLU A 173 -21.05 3.42 18.24
CA GLU A 173 -20.05 3.66 19.30
C GLU A 173 -19.90 2.46 20.25
N SER A 174 -21.01 1.82 20.64
CA SER A 174 -20.97 0.62 21.49
C SER A 174 -20.41 -0.64 20.80
N THR A 175 -20.45 -0.72 19.47
CA THR A 175 -20.00 -1.91 18.71
C THR A 175 -18.53 -1.86 18.28
N LYS A 176 -17.85 -0.71 18.39
CA LYS A 176 -16.42 -0.56 18.03
C LYS A 176 -15.50 -1.35 18.99
N GLY A 177 -15.86 -1.43 20.27
CA GLY A 177 -15.17 -2.30 21.24
C GLY A 177 -15.40 -3.78 20.96
N ASP A 178 -16.62 -4.14 20.57
CA ASP A 178 -17.07 -5.50 20.34
C ASP A 178 -16.47 -6.10 19.05
N TRP A 179 -16.27 -5.29 18.02
CA TRP A 179 -15.63 -5.71 16.77
C TRP A 179 -14.12 -5.94 16.91
N ARG A 180 -13.42 -5.11 17.69
CA ARG A 180 -12.00 -5.32 18.02
C ARG A 180 -11.80 -6.63 18.78
N GLN A 181 -12.65 -6.93 19.75
CA GLN A 181 -12.61 -8.20 20.48
C GLN A 181 -12.90 -9.41 19.58
N LYS A 182 -13.87 -9.31 18.66
CA LYS A 182 -14.16 -10.38 17.68
C LYS A 182 -12.99 -10.63 16.72
N MET A 183 -12.34 -9.57 16.23
CA MET A 183 -11.13 -9.65 15.40
C MET A 183 -9.98 -10.32 16.15
N THR A 184 -9.66 -9.86 17.36
CA THR A 184 -8.58 -10.46 18.17
C THR A 184 -8.85 -11.92 18.50
N LYS A 185 -10.10 -12.27 18.85
CA LYS A 185 -10.50 -13.65 19.12
C LYS A 185 -10.43 -14.56 17.88
N GLY A 186 -10.74 -14.01 16.70
CA GLY A 186 -10.55 -14.70 15.42
C GLY A 186 -9.08 -15.03 15.15
N ILE A 187 -8.19 -14.05 15.31
CA ILE A 187 -6.75 -14.23 15.10
C ILE A 187 -6.15 -15.24 16.10
N THR A 188 -6.55 -15.20 17.37
CA THR A 188 -6.09 -16.17 18.37
C THR A 188 -6.57 -17.59 18.06
N ASN A 189 -7.83 -17.75 17.63
CA ASN A 189 -8.38 -19.07 17.29
C ASN A 189 -7.69 -19.69 16.07
N VAL A 190 -7.39 -18.88 15.04
CA VAL A 190 -6.62 -19.32 13.86
C VAL A 190 -5.20 -19.71 14.26
N ARG A 191 -4.54 -18.90 15.10
CA ARG A 191 -3.19 -19.20 15.64
C ARG A 191 -3.16 -20.52 16.40
N ASP A 192 -4.14 -20.78 17.27
CA ASP A 192 -4.19 -22.00 18.08
C ASP A 192 -4.55 -23.23 17.25
N SER A 193 -5.41 -23.08 16.24
CA SER A 193 -5.70 -24.13 15.27
C SER A 193 -4.46 -24.50 14.44
N LEU A 194 -3.72 -23.50 13.94
CA LEU A 194 -2.44 -23.69 13.24
C LEU A 194 -1.40 -24.36 14.12
N LYS A 195 -1.26 -23.96 15.40
CA LYS A 195 -0.38 -24.63 16.35
C LYS A 195 -0.76 -26.10 16.53
N LYS A 196 -2.04 -26.41 16.72
CA LYS A 196 -2.52 -27.81 16.86
C LYS A 196 -2.19 -28.64 15.61
N HIS A 197 -2.41 -28.09 14.41
CA HIS A 197 -2.06 -28.76 13.16
C HIS A 197 -0.54 -28.94 13.00
N ALA A 198 0.26 -27.93 13.32
CA ALA A 198 1.72 -28.00 13.29
C ALA A 198 2.26 -29.06 14.27
N TYR A 199 1.74 -29.11 15.50
CA TYR A 199 2.12 -30.15 16.48
C TYR A 199 1.70 -31.55 16.02
N LYS A 200 0.53 -31.70 15.39
CA LYS A 200 0.05 -33.00 14.88
C LYS A 200 0.89 -33.50 13.70
N VAL A 201 1.23 -32.61 12.77
CA VAL A 201 2.13 -32.93 11.64
C VAL A 201 3.54 -33.22 12.14
N SER A 202 4.08 -32.41 13.05
CA SER A 202 5.40 -32.62 13.66
C SER A 202 5.49 -33.97 14.39
N ASN A 203 4.48 -34.33 15.19
CA ASN A 203 4.44 -35.64 15.85
C ASN A 203 4.31 -36.81 14.86
N ARG A 204 3.53 -36.65 13.79
CA ARG A 204 3.38 -37.69 12.75
C ARG A 204 4.68 -37.89 11.97
N VAL A 205 5.38 -36.81 11.64
CA VAL A 205 6.71 -36.84 11.04
C VAL A 205 7.70 -37.49 12.00
N ARG A 206 7.73 -37.10 13.29
CA ARG A 206 8.62 -37.68 14.30
C ARG A 206 8.39 -39.19 14.50
N GLN A 207 7.14 -39.65 14.49
CA GLN A 207 6.80 -41.07 14.54
C GLN A 207 7.27 -41.81 13.29
N TRP A 208 7.02 -41.25 12.09
CA TRP A 208 7.49 -41.83 10.83
C TRP A 208 9.02 -41.98 10.80
N TRP A 209 9.76 -40.95 11.25
CA TRP A 209 11.22 -41.00 11.36
C TRP A 209 11.71 -42.05 12.37
N ARG A 210 11.00 -42.24 13.50
CA ARG A 210 11.32 -43.30 14.48
C ARG A 210 11.07 -44.70 13.89
N THR A 211 9.96 -44.90 13.17
CA THR A 211 9.66 -46.17 12.51
C THR A 211 10.68 -46.50 11.43
N LYS A 212 11.12 -45.49 10.65
CA LYS A 212 12.17 -45.66 9.62
C LYS A 212 13.53 -46.02 10.25
N LYS A 213 13.90 -45.42 11.39
CA LYS A 213 15.12 -45.80 12.14
C LYS A 213 15.04 -47.21 12.72
N ALA A 214 13.89 -47.63 13.24
CA ALA A 214 13.70 -48.98 13.78
C ALA A 214 13.74 -50.07 12.67
N ALA A 215 13.22 -49.77 11.47
CA ALA A 215 13.30 -50.66 10.32
C ALA A 215 14.74 -50.78 9.78
N GLY A 216 15.51 -49.68 9.75
CA GLY A 216 16.93 -49.69 9.36
C GLY A 216 17.83 -50.50 10.31
N SER A 217 17.47 -50.60 11.60
CA SER A 217 18.22 -51.41 12.56
C SER A 217 18.00 -52.93 12.43
N LYS A 218 16.93 -53.38 11.77
CA LYS A 218 16.67 -54.81 11.56
C LYS A 218 17.41 -55.39 10.34
N ASN A 219 17.78 -54.55 9.37
CA ASN A 219 18.48 -54.99 8.15
C ASN A 219 20.00 -55.15 8.29
N LEU A 220 20.60 -54.82 9.45
CA LEU A 220 22.04 -55.04 9.68
C LEU A 220 22.36 -56.33 10.47
N LYS A 221 21.35 -57.12 10.86
CA LYS A 221 21.55 -58.40 11.57
C LYS A 221 21.25 -59.66 10.75
N ALA A 222 20.91 -59.53 9.46
CA ALA A 222 20.53 -60.66 8.60
C ALA A 222 21.53 -60.97 7.47
N SER A 223 22.77 -60.47 7.53
CA SER A 223 23.81 -60.75 6.52
C SER A 223 25.11 -61.33 7.10
N LYS A 224 24.99 -62.20 8.12
CA LYS A 224 26.05 -63.13 8.54
C LYS A 224 25.38 -64.45 8.93
N SER A 225 25.97 -65.56 8.49
CA SER A 225 25.55 -66.98 8.58
C SER A 225 24.81 -67.45 7.30
N GLU A 226 25.23 -68.45 6.52
CA GLU A 226 26.28 -69.49 6.54
C GLU A 226 26.63 -69.80 5.05
N LEU A 227 27.91 -70.00 4.69
CA LEU A 227 28.60 -71.29 4.48
C LEU A 227 28.13 -72.03 3.22
#